data_AF-A0A1B2M1U9-F1
#
_entry.id   AF-A0A1B2M1U9-F1
#
_cell.length_a   1.000
_cell.length_b   1.000
_cell.length_c   1.000
_cell.angle_alpha   90.00
_cell.angle_beta   90.00
_cell.angle_gamma   90.00
#
_symmetry.space_group_name_H-M   'P 1'
#
loop_
_entity.id
_entity.type
_entity.pdbx_description
1 polymer ?
#
loop_
_entity_poly.entity_id
_entity_poly.type
_entity_poly.pdbx_seq_one_letter_code
_entity_poly.pdbx_strand_id
1 'polypeptide(L)'
;MLIQMLLSLPSPAGNPTQLHHFAQSLTSFDITLEDTDELLDIATDTAFYFGVDAEYFAMHYALYALGGLKYVEACPEILSFLHQVNLQDDEWSSSYVFIFEMMGVRTVPYLLQACRTMPLENIFILTESLGKLALKYPDFRSEILLVFDEILERSQLESASSTVSMMLSPETAVLIGWLDMKATERIEKIRQLLQHNQVQAFVGKLEDIEYELGLRNKPAFRTIHQFIHENPQNPQY
;
A
#
# COMPACT_ATOMS: atom_id res chain seq x y z
N MET A 1 16.25 20.51 17.14
CA MET A 1 15.18 21.00 18.09
C MET A 1 13.89 20.28 17.78
N LEU A 2 13.67 20.03 16.49
CA LEU A 2 12.60 19.24 15.93
C LEU A 2 12.40 17.90 16.63
N ILE A 3 13.48 17.16 16.92
CA ILE A 3 13.32 15.85 17.56
C ILE A 3 12.60 15.90 18.91
N GLN A 4 12.92 16.88 19.76
CA GLN A 4 12.28 17.02 21.08
C GLN A 4 10.80 17.38 20.93
N MET A 5 10.45 18.15 19.90
CA MET A 5 9.06 18.44 19.58
C MET A 5 8.34 17.17 19.12
N LEU A 6 8.90 16.38 18.20
CA LEU A 6 8.29 15.14 17.71
C LEU A 6 8.09 14.11 18.85
N LEU A 7 9.07 13.96 19.74
CA LEU A 7 8.98 13.11 20.94
C LEU A 7 7.88 13.57 21.92
N SER A 8 7.49 14.84 21.88
CA SER A 8 6.44 15.39 22.75
C SER A 8 5.03 15.30 22.15
N LEU A 9 4.90 14.89 20.88
CA LEU A 9 3.61 14.74 20.23
C LEU A 9 2.83 13.56 20.81
N PRO A 10 1.48 13.59 20.80
CA PRO A 10 0.69 12.52 21.35
C PRO A 10 0.88 11.24 20.52
N SER A 11 0.84 10.08 21.19
CA SER A 11 0.82 8.78 20.52
C SER A 11 -0.38 8.71 19.55
N PRO A 12 -0.16 8.40 18.25
CA PRO A 12 -1.23 8.20 17.28
C PRO A 12 -1.86 6.80 17.37
N ALA A 13 -1.43 5.94 18.31
CA ALA A 13 -1.96 4.58 18.47
C ALA A 13 -3.49 4.56 18.61
N GLY A 14 -4.16 3.77 17.76
CA GLY A 14 -5.62 3.71 17.69
C GLY A 14 -6.29 4.89 16.98
N ASN A 15 -5.52 5.89 16.50
CA ASN A 15 -6.04 7.02 15.74
C ASN A 15 -5.06 7.49 14.63
N PRO A 16 -4.91 6.72 13.53
CA PRO A 16 -4.01 7.07 12.43
C PRO A 16 -4.37 8.38 11.70
N THR A 17 -5.59 8.89 11.86
CA THR A 17 -5.99 10.19 11.29
C THR A 17 -5.21 11.36 11.90
N GLN A 18 -4.66 11.19 13.11
CA GLN A 18 -3.84 12.19 13.77
C GLN A 18 -2.57 12.54 12.99
N LEU A 19 -1.89 11.54 12.42
CA LEU A 19 -0.70 11.76 11.58
C LEU A 19 -1.03 12.55 10.31
N HIS A 20 -2.20 12.29 9.72
CA HIS A 20 -2.70 13.03 8.56
C HIS A 20 -2.98 14.50 8.91
N HIS A 21 -3.66 14.74 10.02
CA HIS A 21 -3.91 16.11 10.50
C HIS A 21 -2.62 16.87 10.81
N PHE A 22 -1.64 16.19 11.40
CA PHE A 22 -0.31 16.73 11.63
C PHE A 22 0.36 17.14 10.30
N ALA A 23 0.40 16.24 9.30
CA ALA A 23 0.99 16.53 7.98
C ALA A 23 0.31 17.70 7.25
N GLN A 24 -0.98 17.95 7.52
CA GLN A 24 -1.73 19.08 6.98
C GLN A 24 -1.51 20.40 7.74
N SER A 25 -0.93 20.33 8.95
CA SER A 25 -0.82 21.46 9.87
C SER A 25 0.64 21.78 10.22
N LEU A 26 1.62 21.39 9.39
CA LEU A 26 3.05 21.56 9.68
C LEU A 26 3.46 22.99 10.04
N THR A 27 2.80 23.99 9.43
CA THR A 27 3.02 25.41 9.74
C THR A 27 2.66 25.80 11.18
N SER A 28 1.74 25.10 11.85
CA SER A 28 1.45 25.34 13.27
C SER A 28 2.53 24.78 14.21
N PHE A 29 3.45 23.99 13.68
CA PHE A 29 4.60 23.41 14.38
C PHE A 29 5.93 24.05 13.96
N ASP A 30 5.88 25.13 13.17
CA ASP A 30 7.04 25.79 12.58
C ASP A 30 7.95 24.83 11.75
N ILE A 31 7.37 23.76 11.19
CA ILE A 31 8.08 22.80 10.33
C ILE A 31 8.01 23.26 8.88
N THR A 32 9.17 23.38 8.25
CA THR A 32 9.33 23.89 6.88
C THR A 32 10.26 23.00 6.04
N LEU A 33 10.53 23.41 4.80
CA LEU A 33 11.50 22.73 3.93
C LEU A 33 12.94 22.82 4.44
N GLU A 34 13.27 23.75 5.35
CA GLU A 34 14.61 23.84 5.93
C GLU A 34 14.89 22.69 6.92
N ASP A 35 13.84 22.03 7.40
CA ASP A 35 13.91 20.95 8.39
C ASP A 35 14.04 19.56 7.74
N THR A 36 14.01 19.44 6.40
CA THR A 36 13.90 18.15 5.72
C THR A 36 15.06 17.21 5.99
N ASP A 37 16.27 17.72 6.21
CA ASP A 37 17.44 16.89 6.52
C ASP A 37 17.32 16.28 7.93
N GLU A 38 16.98 17.08 8.97
CA GLU A 38 16.73 16.56 10.33
C GLU A 38 15.53 15.60 10.35
N LEU A 39 14.48 15.86 9.57
CA LEU A 39 13.34 14.94 9.42
C LEU A 39 13.75 13.61 8.78
N LEU A 40 14.59 13.64 7.74
CA LEU A 40 15.03 12.44 7.04
C LEU A 40 15.93 11.58 7.92
N ASP A 41 16.83 12.20 8.68
CA ASP A 41 17.66 11.53 9.68
C ASP A 41 16.77 10.80 10.70
N ILE A 42 15.75 11.47 11.26
CA ILE A 42 14.83 10.86 12.24
C ILE A 42 13.98 9.75 11.59
N ALA A 43 13.51 9.96 10.36
CA ALA A 43 12.65 9.04 9.63
C ALA A 43 13.34 7.72 9.25
N THR A 44 14.67 7.73 9.14
CA THR A 44 15.47 6.58 8.67
C THR A 44 16.44 6.04 9.74
N ASP A 45 16.37 6.57 10.96
CA ASP A 45 17.17 6.08 12.07
C ASP A 45 16.56 4.80 12.67
N THR A 46 17.30 3.70 12.53
CA THR A 46 16.95 2.38 13.09
C THR A 46 16.70 2.41 14.60
N ALA A 47 17.36 3.30 15.37
CA ALA A 47 17.13 3.41 16.80
C ALA A 47 15.71 3.90 17.12
N PHE A 48 15.14 4.78 16.28
CA PHE A 48 13.76 5.20 16.43
C PHE A 48 12.78 4.11 16.01
N TYR A 49 13.07 3.38 14.92
CA TYR A 49 12.23 2.27 14.48
C TYR A 49 12.14 1.13 15.50
N PHE A 50 13.24 0.81 16.18
CA PHE A 50 13.24 -0.17 17.28
C PHE A 50 12.97 0.45 18.66
N GLY A 51 12.66 1.75 18.71
CA GLY A 51 12.29 2.47 19.91
C GLY A 51 10.93 2.03 20.45
N VAL A 52 10.55 2.57 21.61
CA VAL A 52 9.29 2.23 22.29
C VAL A 52 8.39 3.46 22.38
N ASP A 53 7.16 3.35 21.88
CA ASP A 53 6.15 4.41 21.98
C ASP A 53 6.63 5.74 21.34
N ALA A 54 7.16 6.68 22.13
CA ALA A 54 7.48 8.03 21.68
C ALA A 54 8.52 8.08 20.56
N GLU A 55 9.62 7.31 20.66
CA GLU A 55 10.64 7.26 19.61
C GLU A 55 10.05 6.67 18.31
N TYR A 56 9.36 5.54 18.42
CA TYR A 56 8.73 4.89 17.27
C TYR A 56 7.75 5.83 16.56
N PHE A 57 6.94 6.57 17.32
CA PHE A 57 6.02 7.54 16.74
C PHE A 57 6.68 8.82 16.25
N ALA A 58 7.79 9.26 16.84
CA ALA A 58 8.56 10.40 16.32
C ALA A 58 9.07 10.13 14.90
N MET A 59 9.50 8.90 14.61
CA MET A 59 9.85 8.48 13.24
C MET A 59 8.66 8.58 12.29
N HIS A 60 7.48 8.07 12.68
CA HIS A 60 6.27 8.19 11.85
C HIS A 60 5.84 9.63 11.64
N TYR A 61 5.89 10.48 12.67
CA TYR A 61 5.65 11.91 12.49
C TYR A 61 6.65 12.55 11.53
N ALA A 62 7.93 12.19 11.60
CA ALA A 62 8.95 12.69 10.69
C ALA A 62 8.64 12.29 9.23
N LEU A 63 8.28 11.02 8.99
CA LEU A 63 7.85 10.56 7.67
C LEU A 63 6.60 11.31 7.16
N TYR A 64 5.61 11.54 8.01
CA TYR A 64 4.41 12.30 7.63
C TYR A 64 4.71 13.77 7.36
N ALA A 65 5.67 14.38 8.07
CA ALA A 65 6.14 15.73 7.78
C ALA A 65 6.81 15.79 6.40
N LEU A 66 7.71 14.85 6.07
CA LEU A 66 8.32 14.74 4.74
C LEU A 66 7.25 14.60 3.64
N GLY A 67 6.22 13.78 3.90
CA GLY A 67 5.06 13.63 3.02
C GLY A 67 4.26 14.93 2.85
N GLY A 68 3.94 15.61 3.95
CA GLY A 68 3.19 16.88 3.93
C GLY A 68 3.94 18.03 3.26
N LEU A 69 5.27 18.08 3.42
CA LEU A 69 6.17 19.00 2.71
C LEU A 69 6.34 18.64 1.23
N LYS A 70 5.91 17.45 0.83
CA LYS A 70 6.10 16.88 -0.51
C LYS A 70 7.57 16.78 -0.92
N TYR A 71 8.43 16.45 0.05
CA TYR A 71 9.87 16.34 -0.15
C TYR A 71 10.23 14.98 -0.75
N VAL A 72 10.18 14.91 -2.08
CA VAL A 72 10.34 13.66 -2.86
C VAL A 72 11.79 13.19 -2.87
N GLU A 73 12.73 14.12 -2.68
CA GLU A 73 14.16 13.85 -2.65
C GLU A 73 14.55 12.89 -1.49
N ALA A 74 13.70 12.73 -0.47
CA ALA A 74 13.86 11.72 0.59
C ALA A 74 13.52 10.27 0.15
N CYS A 75 12.85 10.06 -0.99
CA CYS A 75 12.40 8.72 -1.40
C CYS A 75 13.53 7.67 -1.44
N PRO A 76 14.73 7.92 -2.01
CA PRO A 76 15.79 6.93 -2.06
C PRO A 76 16.19 6.40 -0.68
N GLU A 77 16.30 7.27 0.32
CA GLU A 77 16.70 6.89 1.68
C GLU A 77 15.58 6.18 2.42
N ILE A 78 14.34 6.64 2.31
CA ILE A 78 13.15 5.96 2.86
C ILE A 78 13.03 4.53 2.27
N LEU A 79 13.22 4.39 0.96
CA LEU A 79 13.15 3.09 0.28
C LEU A 79 14.32 2.18 0.67
N SER A 80 15.52 2.74 0.84
CA SER A 80 16.68 2.01 1.36
C SER A 80 16.46 1.55 2.80
N PHE A 81 15.80 2.36 3.63
CA PHE A 81 15.42 1.99 4.99
C PHE A 81 14.38 0.86 4.99
N LEU A 82 13.33 0.98 4.16
CA LEU A 82 12.32 -0.07 3.94
C LEU A 82 12.92 -1.41 3.47
N HIS A 83 14.04 -1.37 2.76
CA HIS A 83 14.76 -2.58 2.34
C HIS A 83 15.40 -3.33 3.51
N GLN A 84 15.69 -2.66 4.63
CA GLN A 84 16.43 -3.19 5.76
C GLN A 84 15.54 -3.66 6.90
N VAL A 85 14.30 -3.16 6.98
CA VAL A 85 13.36 -3.48 8.06
C VAL A 85 12.42 -4.63 7.69
N ASN A 86 12.07 -5.45 8.68
CA ASN A 86 11.06 -6.48 8.53
C ASN A 86 9.66 -5.87 8.69
N LEU A 87 8.94 -5.73 7.57
CA LEU A 87 7.61 -5.15 7.55
C LEU A 87 6.50 -6.13 8.00
N GLN A 88 6.79 -7.43 8.09
CA GLN A 88 5.76 -8.43 8.41
C GLN A 88 5.17 -8.22 9.82
N ASP A 89 5.97 -7.67 10.73
CA ASP A 89 5.57 -7.39 12.11
C ASP A 89 5.29 -5.90 12.35
N ASP A 90 5.33 -5.06 11.30
CA ASP A 90 5.10 -3.63 11.41
C ASP A 90 3.64 -3.26 11.12
N GLU A 91 2.86 -3.08 12.20
CA GLU A 91 1.46 -2.66 12.14
C GLU A 91 1.25 -1.30 11.43
N TRP A 92 2.30 -0.48 11.31
CA TRP A 92 2.26 0.83 10.69
C TRP A 92 2.85 0.87 9.29
N SER A 93 3.20 -0.29 8.70
CA SER A 93 3.67 -0.41 7.32
C SER A 93 2.74 0.26 6.30
N SER A 94 1.43 0.28 6.55
CA SER A 94 0.45 1.01 5.72
C SER A 94 0.65 2.53 5.67
N SER A 95 1.35 3.12 6.65
CA SER A 95 1.66 4.56 6.68
C SER A 95 2.49 4.98 5.48
N TYR A 96 3.45 4.16 5.05
CA TYR A 96 4.32 4.48 3.92
C TYR A 96 3.53 4.72 2.63
N VAL A 97 2.41 4.00 2.45
CA VAL A 97 1.51 4.21 1.31
C VAL A 97 0.96 5.63 1.28
N PHE A 98 0.49 6.12 2.42
CA PHE A 98 0.00 7.50 2.56
C PHE A 98 1.11 8.53 2.38
N ILE A 99 2.31 8.26 2.90
CA ILE A 99 3.46 9.16 2.78
C ILE A 99 3.84 9.36 1.30
N PHE A 100 3.99 8.27 0.54
CA PHE A 100 4.29 8.36 -0.89
C PHE A 100 3.16 9.00 -1.70
N GLU A 101 1.90 8.78 -1.31
CA GLU A 101 0.74 9.43 -1.91
C GLU A 101 0.73 10.95 -1.67
N MET A 102 1.08 11.40 -0.45
CA MET A 102 1.20 12.83 -0.10
C MET A 102 2.31 13.53 -0.88
N MET A 103 3.47 12.88 -1.03
CA MET A 103 4.58 13.38 -1.85
C MET A 103 4.20 13.52 -3.34
N GLY A 104 3.23 12.73 -3.81
CA GLY A 104 2.57 12.90 -5.10
C GLY A 104 3.35 12.34 -6.29
N VAL A 105 2.97 12.74 -7.50
CA VAL A 105 3.41 12.09 -8.76
C VAL A 105 4.92 11.97 -8.95
N ARG A 106 5.70 12.89 -8.39
CA ARG A 106 7.17 12.88 -8.50
C ARG A 106 7.80 11.67 -7.80
N THR A 107 7.09 10.97 -6.91
CA THR A 107 7.59 9.73 -6.28
C THR A 107 7.55 8.52 -7.22
N VAL A 108 6.69 8.52 -8.24
CA VAL A 108 6.44 7.36 -9.09
C VAL A 108 7.73 6.76 -9.69
N PRO A 109 8.68 7.53 -10.25
CA PRO A 109 9.92 6.97 -10.78
C PRO A 109 10.76 6.22 -9.72
N TYR A 110 10.78 6.71 -8.47
CA TYR A 110 11.50 6.07 -7.37
C TYR A 110 10.85 4.75 -6.98
N LEU A 111 9.51 4.74 -6.89
CA LEU A 111 8.75 3.53 -6.54
C LEU A 111 8.85 2.46 -7.63
N LEU A 112 8.78 2.85 -8.91
CA LEU A 112 8.97 1.93 -10.04
C LEU A 112 10.36 1.28 -10.01
N GLN A 113 11.40 2.08 -9.76
CA GLN A 113 12.75 1.55 -9.62
C GLN A 113 12.87 0.61 -8.42
N ALA A 114 12.29 0.98 -7.28
CA ALA A 114 12.31 0.15 -6.07
C ALA A 114 11.60 -1.18 -6.28
N CYS A 115 10.46 -1.23 -6.98
CA CYS A 115 9.76 -2.49 -7.27
C CYS A 115 10.67 -3.54 -7.93
N ARG A 116 11.60 -3.10 -8.79
CA ARG A 116 12.54 -3.99 -9.51
C ARG A 116 13.65 -4.57 -8.65
N THR A 117 13.96 -3.95 -7.51
CA THR A 117 15.09 -4.34 -6.65
C THR A 117 14.69 -4.70 -5.22
N MET A 118 13.47 -4.34 -4.79
CA MET A 118 12.96 -4.59 -3.45
C MET A 118 12.71 -6.09 -3.25
N PRO A 119 13.04 -6.67 -2.08
CA PRO A 119 12.68 -8.02 -1.72
C PRO A 119 11.17 -8.22 -1.85
N LEU A 120 10.78 -9.41 -2.30
CA LEU A 120 9.38 -9.71 -2.61
C LEU A 120 8.47 -9.60 -1.38
N GLU A 121 9.00 -9.86 -0.18
CA GLU A 121 8.31 -9.68 1.11
C GLU A 121 7.86 -8.23 1.38
N ASN A 122 8.55 -7.25 0.80
CA ASN A 122 8.32 -5.82 1.05
C ASN A 122 7.61 -5.13 -0.12
N ILE A 123 7.18 -5.89 -1.15
CA ILE A 123 6.63 -5.34 -2.39
C ILE A 123 5.23 -4.72 -2.21
N PHE A 124 4.49 -5.14 -1.18
CA PHE A 124 3.11 -4.72 -0.93
C PHE A 124 2.95 -3.20 -0.80
N ILE A 125 3.80 -2.56 0.01
CA ILE A 125 3.78 -1.10 0.17
C ILE A 125 3.95 -0.41 -1.19
N LEU A 126 4.87 -0.92 -2.02
CA LEU A 126 5.17 -0.30 -3.32
C LEU A 126 4.02 -0.50 -4.32
N THR A 127 3.43 -1.70 -4.40
CA THR A 127 2.32 -1.96 -5.31
C THR A 127 1.06 -1.20 -4.90
N GLU A 128 0.74 -1.13 -3.61
CA GLU A 128 -0.40 -0.35 -3.12
C GLU A 128 -0.21 1.15 -3.38
N SER A 129 1.00 1.69 -3.10
CA SER A 129 1.33 3.09 -3.37
C SER A 129 1.19 3.45 -4.84
N LEU A 130 1.76 2.63 -5.73
CA LEU A 130 1.67 2.82 -7.18
C LEU A 130 0.23 2.66 -7.69
N GLY A 131 -0.56 1.73 -7.15
CA GLY A 131 -1.97 1.56 -7.47
C GLY A 131 -2.77 2.83 -7.20
N LYS A 132 -2.64 3.40 -5.99
CA LYS A 132 -3.29 4.66 -5.61
C LYS A 132 -2.80 5.86 -6.42
N LEU A 133 -1.49 5.95 -6.70
CA LEU A 133 -0.93 7.00 -7.53
C LEU A 133 -1.41 6.92 -8.98
N ALA A 134 -1.56 5.71 -9.55
CA ALA A 134 -2.04 5.52 -10.92
C ALA A 134 -3.49 6.00 -11.12
N LEU A 135 -4.34 5.92 -10.10
CA LEU A 135 -5.69 6.48 -10.15
C LEU A 135 -5.68 8.01 -10.28
N LYS A 136 -4.73 8.67 -9.61
CA LYS A 136 -4.60 10.14 -9.63
C LYS A 136 -3.80 10.65 -10.83
N TYR A 137 -2.85 9.86 -11.32
CA TYR A 137 -1.88 10.21 -12.35
C TYR A 137 -1.82 9.12 -13.44
N PRO A 138 -2.81 9.08 -14.34
CA PRO A 138 -2.98 7.99 -15.31
C PRO A 138 -1.84 7.90 -16.34
N ASP A 139 -1.04 8.94 -16.52
CA ASP A 139 0.10 8.96 -17.46
C ASP A 139 1.15 7.88 -17.15
N PHE A 140 1.24 7.44 -15.89
CA PHE A 140 2.17 6.37 -15.46
C PHE A 140 1.56 4.98 -15.51
N ARG A 141 0.27 4.85 -15.82
CA ARG A 141 -0.46 3.58 -15.72
C ARG A 141 0.21 2.45 -16.48
N SER A 142 0.59 2.68 -17.73
CA SER A 142 1.20 1.64 -18.57
C SER A 142 2.53 1.15 -18.01
N GLU A 143 3.35 2.06 -17.45
CA GLU A 143 4.62 1.70 -16.84
C GLU A 143 4.44 0.92 -15.53
N ILE A 144 3.49 1.33 -14.70
CA ILE A 144 3.14 0.63 -13.45
C ILE A 144 2.66 -0.80 -13.74
N LEU A 145 1.80 -0.96 -14.76
CA LEU A 145 1.32 -2.28 -15.17
C LEU A 145 2.45 -3.21 -15.63
N LEU A 146 3.45 -2.68 -16.33
CA LEU A 146 4.62 -3.43 -16.76
C LEU A 146 5.47 -3.87 -15.56
N VAL A 147 5.72 -2.96 -14.61
CA VAL A 147 6.46 -3.30 -13.38
C VAL A 147 5.73 -4.35 -12.54
N PHE A 148 4.39 -4.33 -12.50
CA PHE A 148 3.62 -5.37 -11.81
C PHE A 148 3.74 -6.72 -12.51
N ASP A 149 3.79 -6.74 -13.85
CA ASP A 149 4.07 -7.95 -14.59
C ASP A 149 5.49 -8.49 -14.29
N GLU A 150 6.50 -7.61 -14.24
CA GLU A 150 7.89 -7.95 -13.89
C GLU A 150 7.98 -8.56 -12.47
N ILE A 151 7.21 -8.05 -11.50
CA ILE A 151 7.14 -8.60 -10.13
C ILE A 151 6.63 -10.04 -10.14
N LEU A 152 5.58 -10.33 -10.90
CA LEU A 152 5.02 -11.69 -10.99
C LEU A 152 6.00 -12.67 -11.67
N GLU A 153 6.72 -12.22 -12.70
CA GLU A 153 7.75 -13.03 -13.33
C GLU A 153 8.88 -13.35 -12.34
N ARG A 154 9.31 -12.35 -11.55
CA ARG A 154 10.30 -12.54 -10.50
C ARG A 154 9.81 -13.50 -9.42
N SER A 155 8.57 -13.36 -8.95
CA SER A 155 8.03 -14.23 -7.90
C SER A 155 8.01 -15.70 -8.31
N GLN A 156 7.66 -16.00 -9.57
CA GLN A 156 7.68 -17.37 -10.10
C GLN A 156 9.09 -17.98 -10.12
N LEU A 157 10.11 -17.18 -10.43
CA LEU A 157 11.51 -17.62 -10.44
C LEU A 157 12.02 -17.90 -9.02
N GLU A 158 11.69 -17.05 -8.05
CA GLU A 158 12.15 -17.17 -6.66
C GLU A 158 11.39 -18.25 -5.86
N SER A 159 10.11 -18.47 -6.16
CA SER A 159 9.25 -19.47 -5.49
C SER A 159 9.76 -20.91 -5.62
N ALA A 160 10.59 -21.20 -6.62
CA ALA A 160 11.25 -22.50 -6.76
C ALA A 160 12.26 -22.80 -5.63
N SER A 161 12.61 -21.80 -4.81
CA SER A 161 13.75 -21.86 -3.89
C SER A 161 13.44 -21.56 -2.42
N SER A 162 12.26 -21.00 -2.09
CA SER A 162 11.98 -20.52 -0.73
C SER A 162 10.77 -21.19 -0.08
N THR A 163 10.90 -21.51 1.21
CA THR A 163 9.85 -22.12 2.06
C THR A 163 9.23 -21.12 3.04
N VAL A 164 9.49 -19.82 2.87
CA VAL A 164 9.06 -18.79 3.82
C VAL A 164 7.57 -18.55 3.65
N SER A 165 6.79 -18.83 4.70
CA SER A 165 5.37 -18.52 4.77
C SER A 165 5.19 -17.02 4.98
N MET A 166 5.06 -16.25 3.90
CA MET A 166 4.71 -14.82 3.98
C MET A 166 3.21 -14.64 4.28
N MET A 167 2.85 -13.60 5.04
CA MET A 167 1.45 -13.26 5.31
C MET A 167 0.71 -12.83 4.03
N LEU A 168 1.39 -12.12 3.14
CA LEU A 168 0.91 -11.71 1.83
C LEU A 168 1.91 -12.17 0.76
N SER A 169 1.44 -12.90 -0.25
CA SER A 169 2.29 -13.28 -1.37
C SER A 169 2.47 -12.10 -2.35
N PRO A 170 3.56 -12.08 -3.14
CA PRO A 170 3.76 -11.06 -4.16
C PRO A 170 2.62 -10.99 -5.20
N GLU A 171 2.02 -12.15 -5.53
CA GLU A 171 0.86 -12.23 -6.42
C GLU A 171 -0.35 -11.51 -5.82
N THR A 172 -0.55 -11.64 -4.51
CA THR A 172 -1.63 -10.95 -3.78
C THR A 172 -1.39 -9.45 -3.79
N ALA A 173 -0.15 -9.01 -3.53
CA ALA A 173 0.23 -7.60 -3.57
C ALA A 173 0.04 -6.96 -4.95
N VAL A 174 0.45 -7.64 -6.02
CA VAL A 174 0.22 -7.19 -7.41
C VAL A 174 -1.25 -7.14 -7.74
N LEU A 175 -2.02 -8.16 -7.33
CA LEU A 175 -3.45 -8.21 -7.59
C LEU A 175 -4.19 -7.06 -6.92
N ILE A 176 -3.91 -6.77 -5.65
CA ILE A 176 -4.47 -5.61 -4.94
C ILE A 176 -4.18 -4.32 -5.71
N GLY A 177 -2.91 -4.12 -6.10
CA GLY A 177 -2.53 -2.93 -6.88
C GLY A 177 -3.27 -2.81 -8.22
N TRP A 178 -3.49 -3.93 -8.93
CA TRP A 178 -4.29 -3.97 -10.16
C TRP A 178 -5.76 -3.64 -9.92
N LEU A 179 -6.34 -4.12 -8.82
CA LEU A 179 -7.73 -3.83 -8.46
C LEU A 179 -7.89 -2.36 -8.08
N ASP A 180 -6.99 -1.81 -7.28
CA ASP A 180 -6.97 -0.40 -6.89
C ASP A 180 -6.97 0.50 -8.14
N MET A 181 -6.13 0.21 -9.12
CA MET A 181 -6.09 0.98 -10.37
C MET A 181 -7.20 0.63 -11.38
N LYS A 182 -8.08 -0.33 -11.08
CA LYS A 182 -9.09 -0.86 -12.01
C LYS A 182 -8.47 -1.35 -13.34
N ALA A 183 -7.47 -2.24 -13.26
CA ALA A 183 -6.72 -2.78 -14.40
C ALA A 183 -7.50 -3.79 -15.27
N THR A 184 -8.56 -3.33 -15.95
CA THR A 184 -9.36 -4.19 -16.85
C THR A 184 -8.54 -4.88 -17.95
N GLU A 185 -7.48 -4.25 -18.42
CA GLU A 185 -6.52 -4.77 -19.40
C GLU A 185 -5.67 -5.95 -18.89
N ARG A 186 -5.72 -6.24 -17.58
CA ARG A 186 -5.03 -7.37 -16.95
C ARG A 186 -5.96 -8.51 -16.55
N ILE A 187 -7.25 -8.47 -16.95
CA ILE A 187 -8.24 -9.48 -16.54
C ILE A 187 -7.81 -10.93 -16.81
N GLU A 188 -7.19 -11.23 -17.95
CA GLU A 188 -6.76 -12.60 -18.24
C GLU A 188 -5.65 -13.07 -17.27
N LYS A 189 -4.72 -12.17 -16.88
CA LYS A 189 -3.71 -12.48 -15.87
C LYS A 189 -4.32 -12.63 -14.48
N ILE A 190 -5.29 -11.77 -14.13
CA ILE A 190 -6.05 -11.88 -12.89
C ILE A 190 -6.75 -13.25 -12.79
N ARG A 191 -7.43 -13.68 -13.86
CA ARG A 191 -8.07 -15.01 -13.92
C ARG A 191 -7.07 -16.14 -13.71
N GLN A 192 -5.88 -16.04 -14.31
CA GLN A 192 -4.81 -17.03 -14.13
C GLN A 192 -4.32 -17.08 -12.68
N LEU A 193 -4.07 -15.92 -12.05
CA LEU A 193 -3.65 -15.87 -10.64
C LEU A 193 -4.68 -16.49 -9.71
N LEU A 194 -5.97 -16.24 -9.94
CA LEU A 194 -7.05 -16.76 -9.10
C LEU A 194 -7.30 -18.27 -9.25
N GLN A 195 -6.76 -18.93 -10.29
CA GLN A 195 -6.80 -20.40 -10.37
C GLN A 195 -5.97 -21.04 -9.25
N HIS A 196 -5.00 -20.29 -8.70
CA HIS A 196 -4.26 -20.67 -7.50
C HIS A 196 -5.04 -20.19 -6.26
N ASN A 197 -5.79 -21.11 -5.63
CA ASN A 197 -6.73 -20.82 -4.52
C ASN A 197 -6.17 -19.98 -3.35
N GLN A 198 -4.86 -19.83 -3.21
CA GLN A 198 -4.24 -19.06 -2.11
C GLN A 198 -4.55 -17.56 -2.18
N VAL A 199 -4.67 -16.99 -3.38
CA VAL A 199 -4.88 -15.54 -3.57
C VAL A 199 -6.34 -15.15 -3.27
N GLN A 200 -7.30 -16.04 -3.53
CA GLN A 200 -8.74 -15.79 -3.36
C GLN A 200 -9.13 -15.41 -1.92
N ALA A 201 -8.36 -15.84 -0.92
CA ALA A 201 -8.64 -15.56 0.48
C ALA A 201 -8.58 -14.05 0.81
N PHE A 202 -7.78 -13.28 0.06
CA PHE A 202 -7.53 -11.87 0.33
C PHE A 202 -8.37 -10.92 -0.53
N VAL A 203 -8.64 -11.29 -1.78
CA VAL A 203 -9.29 -10.41 -2.76
C VAL A 203 -10.71 -10.83 -3.14
N GLY A 204 -11.20 -11.95 -2.60
CA GLY A 204 -12.50 -12.50 -2.94
C GLY A 204 -12.50 -13.37 -4.20
N LYS A 205 -13.69 -13.65 -4.72
CA LYS A 205 -13.88 -14.54 -5.87
C LYS A 205 -13.73 -13.77 -7.18
N LEU A 206 -13.43 -14.50 -8.26
CA LEU A 206 -13.30 -13.93 -9.60
C LEU A 206 -14.55 -13.13 -10.01
N GLU A 207 -15.74 -13.62 -9.67
CA GLU A 207 -16.99 -12.93 -10.03
C GLU A 207 -17.15 -11.58 -9.33
N ASP A 208 -16.70 -11.47 -8.08
CA ASP A 208 -16.72 -10.22 -7.32
C ASP A 208 -15.73 -9.22 -7.92
N ILE A 209 -14.54 -9.70 -8.27
CA ILE A 209 -13.49 -8.91 -8.95
C ILE A 209 -13.98 -8.41 -10.33
N GLU A 210 -14.58 -9.27 -11.15
CA GLU A 210 -15.13 -8.88 -12.45
C GLU A 210 -16.25 -7.84 -12.31
N TYR A 211 -17.03 -7.90 -11.22
CA TYR A 211 -18.02 -6.89 -10.89
C TYR A 211 -17.36 -5.55 -10.49
N GLU A 212 -16.35 -5.57 -9.62
CA GLU A 212 -15.63 -4.35 -9.20
C GLU A 212 -14.91 -3.65 -10.35
N LEU A 213 -14.38 -4.44 -11.29
CA LEU A 213 -13.78 -3.96 -12.53
C LEU A 213 -14.80 -3.52 -13.59
N GLY A 214 -16.10 -3.69 -13.35
CA GLY A 214 -17.17 -3.32 -14.29
C GLY A 214 -17.23 -4.21 -15.54
N LEU A 215 -16.64 -5.39 -15.51
CA LEU A 215 -16.63 -6.38 -16.61
C LEU A 215 -17.86 -7.28 -16.58
N ARG A 216 -18.53 -7.36 -15.43
CA ARG A 216 -19.76 -8.13 -15.23
C ARG A 216 -20.81 -7.26 -14.55
N ASN A 217 -22.06 -7.40 -15.00
CA ASN A 217 -23.19 -6.77 -14.31
C ASN A 217 -23.38 -7.41 -12.93
N LYS A 218 -23.63 -6.59 -11.90
CA LYS A 218 -24.04 -7.13 -10.60
C LYS A 218 -25.26 -8.01 -10.82
N PRO A 219 -25.31 -9.24 -10.30
CA PRO A 219 -26.58 -9.92 -10.20
C PRO A 219 -27.53 -8.98 -9.44
N ALA A 220 -28.70 -8.70 -10.03
CA ALA A 220 -29.74 -7.96 -9.31
C ALA A 220 -29.90 -8.66 -7.97
N PHE A 221 -29.65 -7.94 -6.87
CA PHE A 221 -29.72 -8.52 -5.52
C PHE A 221 -31.15 -9.01 -5.35
N ARG A 222 -31.36 -10.32 -5.55
CA ARG A 222 -32.67 -10.92 -5.36
C ARG A 222 -32.89 -10.92 -3.87
N THR A 223 -33.67 -9.97 -3.40
CA THR A 223 -34.20 -10.02 -2.03
C THR A 223 -34.84 -11.38 -1.80
N ILE A 224 -34.70 -11.94 -0.60
CA ILE A 224 -35.31 -13.23 -0.22
C ILE A 224 -36.81 -13.26 -0.59
N HIS A 225 -37.48 -12.11 -0.52
CA HIS A 225 -38.87 -11.92 -0.97
C HIS A 225 -39.11 -12.18 -2.47
N GLN A 226 -38.20 -11.80 -3.37
CA GLN A 226 -38.32 -12.12 -4.80
C GLN A 226 -38.14 -13.61 -5.08
N PHE A 227 -37.27 -14.30 -4.30
CA PHE A 227 -37.08 -15.75 -4.43
C PHE A 227 -38.33 -16.53 -3.98
N ILE A 228 -39.00 -16.07 -2.91
CA ILE A 228 -40.24 -16.67 -2.40
C ILE A 228 -41.42 -16.48 -3.37
N HIS A 229 -41.51 -15.32 -4.04
CA HIS A 229 -42.61 -15.05 -4.99
C HIS A 229 -42.46 -15.77 -6.33
N GLU A 230 -41.23 -16.06 -6.78
CA GLU A 230 -40.99 -16.77 -8.05
C GLU A 230 -41.08 -18.31 -7.94
N ASN A 231 -40.97 -18.87 -6.72
CA ASN A 231 -41.09 -20.31 -6.47
C ASN A 231 -42.12 -20.64 -5.37
N PRO A 232 -43.43 -20.36 -5.58
CA PRO A 232 -44.46 -20.59 -4.57
C PRO A 232 -44.73 -22.08 -4.25
N GLN A 233 -44.07 -23.02 -4.93
CA GLN A 233 -44.32 -24.46 -4.82
C GLN A 233 -43.28 -25.23 -3.99
N ASN A 234 -42.33 -24.56 -3.31
CA ASN A 234 -41.35 -25.24 -2.46
C ASN A 234 -41.50 -24.87 -0.97
N PRO A 235 -42.47 -25.45 -0.25
CA PRO A 235 -42.62 -25.26 1.19
C PRO A 235 -41.70 -26.23 1.94
N GLN A 236 -40.41 -25.93 1.99
CA GLN A 236 -39.49 -26.57 2.94
C GLN A 236 -38.53 -25.56 3.56
N TYR A 237 -39.10 -24.57 4.27
CA TYR A 237 -38.46 -23.84 5.37
C TYR A 237 -39.52 -23.47 6.40
#